data_AF-A0A1F5S3U7-F1
#
_entry.id   AF-A0A1F5S3U7-F1
#
_cell.length_a   1.000
_cell.length_b   1.000
_cell.length_c   1.000
_cell.angle_alpha   90.00
_cell.angle_beta   90.00
_cell.angle_gamma   90.00
#
_symmetry.space_group_name_H-M   'P 1'
#
loop_
_entity.id
_entity.type
_entity.pdbx_description
1 polymer ?
#
loop_
_entity_poly.entity_id
_entity_poly.type
_entity_poly.pdbx_seq_one_letter_code
_entity_poly.pdbx_strand_id
1 'polypeptide(L)'
;MKILNKKALISLGLLAILGLILIIKAPDSIAQNNEVKISGQLSSAIVINHSNADISKVPESYVTQAKTNLKVFYIHTSHGSQIISGMETLRNSLGSLYSFNSTGSGSSLKIEEEYGDLGSNGDLGWEYQVRDKLDQSGNNTNVVMISWCGGASENTTSGINAYLNAMNQLEKDYPNTTFVYMTGHLDGTGVNGNLNKMNTLIRNYANTNKKVLFDFADIESYDPSGSYFLNKNADDGANYSGGNWASEWCENNSGNSLCSSCECAHSEPLNCNLKGRAFWWMAARLAGWNGTSSPTPPSTPPAEDPPSTPPDEEETPDTTLSVVEQERLLVSWVDTALATRLSGRILLQIEKNGEAWYIYPKDKKKYYLGRPSDAFNVMRRLGLGATHQYISSHTIFPDSVLGKILLDVEKNGEAYYIYPINKKKYYLGRPQDAFNIMRSLGLGITNVNLRKIGVE
;
A
#
# COMPACT_ATOMS: atom_id res chain seq x y z
N MET A 1 -13.96 23.43 76.14
CA MET A 1 -12.53 23.27 75.84
C MET A 1 -12.31 21.85 75.33
N LYS A 2 -11.69 21.70 74.15
CA LYS A 2 -11.19 20.49 73.48
C LYS A 2 -12.18 19.47 72.90
N ILE A 3 -12.28 19.59 71.58
CA ILE A 3 -12.62 18.58 70.57
C ILE A 3 -11.55 17.47 70.56
N LEU A 4 -11.96 16.21 70.36
CA LEU A 4 -11.43 15.26 69.36
C LEU A 4 -12.00 13.87 69.63
N ASN A 5 -12.77 13.35 68.67
CA ASN A 5 -13.14 11.94 68.64
C ASN A 5 -12.52 11.28 67.40
N LYS A 6 -11.89 10.12 67.61
CA LYS A 6 -11.12 9.35 66.63
C LYS A 6 -11.52 7.88 66.81
N LYS A 7 -11.77 7.18 65.69
CA LYS A 7 -11.94 5.72 65.55
C LYS A 7 -13.30 5.19 66.04
N ALA A 8 -13.91 4.12 65.53
CA ALA A 8 -13.44 2.99 64.74
C ALA A 8 -14.61 2.33 63.96
N LEU A 9 -14.23 1.48 62.98
CA LEU A 9 -15.04 0.45 62.31
C LEU A 9 -15.92 -0.36 63.28
N ILE A 10 -17.06 -0.86 62.79
CA ILE A 10 -17.54 -2.25 62.96
C ILE A 10 -18.59 -2.56 61.86
N SER A 11 -18.41 -3.70 61.20
CA SER A 11 -19.35 -4.35 60.27
C SER A 11 -20.46 -5.10 61.02
N LEU A 12 -21.57 -5.37 60.32
CA LEU A 12 -22.60 -6.43 60.45
C LEU A 12 -23.95 -5.74 60.19
N GLY A 13 -24.87 -6.20 59.35
CA GLY A 13 -25.08 -7.50 58.74
C GLY A 13 -26.60 -7.65 58.59
N LEU A 14 -27.07 -7.79 57.35
CA LEU A 14 -28.35 -8.33 56.87
C LEU A 14 -29.65 -8.07 57.68
N LEU A 15 -30.62 -7.42 57.02
CA LEU A 15 -32.00 -7.90 57.00
C LEU A 15 -32.64 -7.62 55.63
N ALA A 16 -33.06 -8.69 54.97
CA ALA A 16 -33.69 -8.70 53.65
C ALA A 16 -35.21 -8.47 53.77
N ILE A 17 -35.79 -7.69 52.85
CA ILE A 17 -37.21 -7.79 52.49
C ILE A 17 -37.33 -7.69 50.97
N LEU A 18 -38.01 -8.70 50.42
CA LEU A 18 -38.41 -8.92 49.03
C LEU A 18 -39.12 -7.70 48.41
N GLY A 19 -38.72 -7.35 47.20
CA GLY A 19 -39.50 -6.58 46.24
C GLY A 19 -39.43 -7.26 44.88
N LEU A 20 -40.46 -8.05 44.57
CA LEU A 20 -40.66 -8.72 43.29
C LEU A 20 -41.03 -7.66 42.24
N ILE A 21 -40.13 -7.35 41.31
CA ILE A 21 -40.45 -6.61 40.08
C ILE A 21 -40.19 -7.55 38.91
N LEU A 22 -41.27 -8.06 38.31
CA LEU A 22 -41.25 -8.64 36.98
C LEU A 22 -40.98 -7.52 35.96
N ILE A 23 -39.81 -7.50 35.36
CA ILE A 23 -39.56 -6.79 34.11
C ILE A 23 -39.55 -7.83 32.99
N ILE A 24 -40.59 -7.76 32.15
CA ILE A 24 -40.66 -8.46 30.87
C ILE A 24 -39.53 -7.87 30.01
N LYS A 25 -38.45 -8.61 29.81
CA LYS A 25 -37.45 -8.30 28.79
C LYS A 25 -38.05 -8.58 27.42
N ALA A 26 -38.22 -7.54 26.61
CA ALA A 26 -38.35 -7.69 25.17
C ALA A 26 -37.07 -8.40 24.64
N PRO A 27 -37.18 -9.30 23.66
CA PRO A 27 -35.99 -9.89 23.04
C PRO A 27 -35.30 -8.81 22.21
N ASP A 28 -34.07 -8.47 22.59
CA ASP A 28 -33.17 -7.66 21.77
C ASP A 28 -32.88 -8.43 20.47
N SER A 29 -33.53 -8.06 19.37
CA SER A 29 -33.15 -8.52 18.03
C SER A 29 -31.86 -7.80 17.62
N ILE A 30 -30.73 -8.33 18.07
CA ILE A 30 -29.42 -7.98 17.54
C ILE A 30 -29.33 -8.57 16.13
N ALA A 31 -29.42 -7.71 15.13
CA ALA A 31 -28.96 -8.02 13.78
C ALA A 31 -27.47 -8.41 13.86
N GLN A 32 -27.18 -9.69 13.66
CA GLN A 32 -25.83 -10.20 13.50
C GLN A 32 -25.27 -9.67 12.18
N ASN A 33 -24.54 -8.56 12.25
CA ASN A 33 -23.61 -8.20 11.18
C ASN A 33 -22.56 -9.31 11.13
N ASN A 34 -22.59 -10.11 10.06
CA ASN A 34 -21.55 -11.08 9.71
C ASN A 34 -20.26 -10.34 9.30
N GLU A 35 -19.60 -9.67 10.24
CA GLU A 35 -18.20 -9.32 10.10
C GLU A 35 -17.40 -10.63 10.22
N VAL A 36 -16.82 -11.07 9.10
CA VAL A 36 -15.86 -12.19 9.10
C VAL A 36 -14.65 -11.75 9.91
N LYS A 37 -14.60 -12.18 11.17
CA LYS A 37 -13.45 -12.02 12.05
C LYS A 37 -12.31 -12.93 11.57
N ILE A 38 -11.23 -12.33 11.07
CA ILE A 38 -9.87 -12.89 11.25
C ILE A 38 -9.25 -12.24 12.50
N SER A 39 -9.98 -12.31 13.63
CA SER A 39 -9.49 -11.79 14.93
C SER A 39 -9.21 -12.93 15.92
N GLY A 40 -8.81 -14.10 15.39
CA GLY A 40 -8.36 -15.25 16.15
C GLY A 40 -7.01 -15.70 15.61
N GLN A 41 -6.13 -16.16 16.50
CA GLN A 41 -4.83 -16.72 16.12
C GLN A 41 -5.03 -17.77 15.02
N LEU A 42 -4.43 -17.57 13.84
CA LEU A 42 -4.58 -18.48 12.71
C LEU A 42 -4.22 -19.90 13.14
N SER A 43 -4.98 -20.89 12.67
CA SER A 43 -4.73 -22.30 12.99
C SER A 43 -3.42 -22.80 12.37
N SER A 44 -3.02 -22.21 11.25
CA SER A 44 -1.78 -22.43 10.49
C SER A 44 -1.35 -21.14 9.77
N ALA A 45 -0.09 -21.04 9.37
CA ALA A 45 0.38 -19.91 8.56
C ALA A 45 -0.31 -19.87 7.19
N ILE A 46 -0.58 -18.68 6.69
CA ILE A 46 -1.03 -18.46 5.30
C ILE A 46 0.20 -17.99 4.53
N VAL A 47 0.88 -18.92 3.85
CA VAL A 47 2.04 -18.61 3.00
C VAL A 47 1.58 -18.52 1.56
N ILE A 48 1.91 -17.40 0.92
CA ILE A 48 1.58 -17.08 -0.47
C ILE A 48 2.89 -17.07 -1.24
N ASN A 49 3.07 -18.04 -2.12
CA ASN A 49 4.34 -18.33 -2.77
C ASN A 49 4.12 -18.69 -4.26
N HIS A 50 5.12 -19.24 -4.97
CA HIS A 50 4.99 -19.57 -6.40
C HIS A 50 3.81 -20.50 -6.73
N SER A 51 3.36 -21.33 -5.78
CA SER A 51 2.22 -22.24 -5.95
C SER A 51 0.85 -21.54 -5.89
N ASN A 52 0.81 -20.23 -5.64
CA ASN A 52 -0.41 -19.45 -5.42
C ASN A 52 -0.72 -18.44 -6.52
N ALA A 53 -0.12 -18.56 -7.71
CA ALA A 53 -0.35 -17.63 -8.83
C ALA A 53 -1.40 -18.10 -9.86
N ASP A 54 -1.95 -19.30 -9.72
CA ASP A 54 -2.99 -19.83 -10.61
C ASP A 54 -4.37 -19.29 -10.23
N ILE A 55 -4.74 -18.15 -10.85
CA ILE A 55 -5.98 -17.45 -10.53
C ILE A 55 -7.24 -18.28 -10.83
N SER A 56 -7.16 -19.26 -11.74
CA SER A 56 -8.31 -20.09 -12.11
C SER A 56 -8.81 -20.96 -10.95
N LYS A 57 -7.96 -21.19 -9.95
CA LYS A 57 -8.30 -21.93 -8.73
C LYS A 57 -8.98 -21.08 -7.67
N VAL A 58 -8.97 -19.75 -7.82
CA VAL A 58 -9.57 -18.82 -6.86
C VAL A 58 -11.05 -18.64 -7.21
N PRO A 59 -12.01 -19.10 -6.38
CA PRO A 59 -13.42 -18.94 -6.69
C PRO A 59 -13.83 -17.46 -6.72
N GLU A 60 -14.62 -17.06 -7.71
CA GLU A 60 -15.06 -15.65 -7.88
C GLU A 60 -15.83 -15.12 -6.67
N SER A 61 -16.53 -15.99 -5.94
CA SER A 61 -17.23 -15.63 -4.70
C SER A 61 -16.28 -15.13 -3.62
N TYR A 62 -15.05 -15.65 -3.55
CA TYR A 62 -14.03 -15.18 -2.60
C TYR A 62 -13.28 -13.95 -3.11
N VAL A 63 -13.18 -13.76 -4.43
CA VAL A 63 -12.73 -12.47 -5.01
C VAL A 63 -13.72 -11.37 -4.63
N THR A 64 -15.03 -11.64 -4.78
CA THR A 64 -16.10 -10.70 -4.40
C THR A 64 -16.09 -10.42 -2.89
N GLN A 65 -16.00 -11.47 -2.06
CA GLN A 65 -15.88 -11.29 -0.61
C GLN A 65 -14.63 -10.49 -0.22
N ALA A 66 -13.50 -10.70 -0.88
CA ALA A 66 -12.29 -9.92 -0.62
C ALA A 66 -12.52 -8.44 -0.89
N LYS A 67 -13.16 -8.10 -2.01
CA LYS A 67 -13.50 -6.70 -2.37
C LYS A 67 -14.42 -6.04 -1.35
N THR A 68 -15.40 -6.79 -0.82
CA THR A 68 -16.32 -6.30 0.22
C THR A 68 -15.63 -6.15 1.58
N ASN A 69 -14.80 -7.12 1.97
CA ASN A 69 -14.34 -7.27 3.34
C ASN A 69 -13.00 -6.59 3.60
N LEU A 70 -12.10 -6.54 2.63
CA LEU A 70 -10.73 -6.08 2.86
C LEU A 70 -10.57 -4.60 2.52
N LYS A 71 -9.82 -3.90 3.38
CA LYS A 71 -9.37 -2.52 3.22
C LYS A 71 -7.88 -2.54 3.49
N VAL A 72 -7.12 -2.57 2.42
CA VAL A 72 -5.68 -2.78 2.44
C VAL A 72 -4.98 -1.44 2.50
N PHE A 73 -4.06 -1.29 3.44
CA PHE A 73 -3.06 -0.23 3.43
C PHE A 73 -1.72 -0.87 3.03
N TYR A 74 -1.17 -0.44 1.89
CA TYR A 74 0.02 -1.04 1.31
C TYR A 74 1.14 -0.01 1.18
N ILE A 75 2.20 -0.17 1.98
CA ILE A 75 3.37 0.70 1.94
C ILE A 75 4.43 0.07 1.04
N HIS A 76 4.84 0.75 -0.02
CA HIS A 76 5.87 0.24 -0.90
C HIS A 76 6.63 1.33 -1.68
N THR A 77 7.77 0.92 -2.24
CA THR A 77 8.51 1.65 -3.28
C THR A 77 8.53 0.81 -4.56
N SER A 78 9.62 0.84 -5.32
CA SER A 78 9.71 0.27 -6.67
C SER A 78 9.40 -1.22 -6.75
N HIS A 79 10.09 -2.08 -5.98
CA HIS A 79 9.86 -3.53 -6.05
C HIS A 79 8.45 -3.93 -5.59
N GLY A 80 7.88 -3.26 -4.58
CA GLY A 80 6.52 -3.56 -4.15
C GLY A 80 5.46 -3.13 -5.18
N SER A 81 5.73 -2.12 -6.02
CA SER A 81 4.77 -1.71 -7.07
C SER A 81 4.53 -2.81 -8.11
N GLN A 82 5.41 -3.82 -8.19
CA GLN A 82 5.24 -4.97 -9.06
C GLN A 82 3.94 -5.75 -8.78
N ILE A 83 3.48 -5.79 -7.52
CA ILE A 83 2.19 -6.41 -7.18
C ILE A 83 1.06 -5.65 -7.87
N ILE A 84 1.07 -4.32 -7.78
CA ILE A 84 0.07 -3.43 -8.36
C ILE A 84 0.06 -3.57 -9.89
N SER A 85 1.22 -3.46 -10.54
CA SER A 85 1.35 -3.65 -12.00
C SER A 85 0.82 -5.02 -12.46
N GLY A 86 1.08 -6.07 -11.68
CA GLY A 86 0.53 -7.40 -11.91
C GLY A 86 -0.99 -7.47 -11.80
N MET A 87 -1.55 -6.84 -10.77
CA MET A 87 -3.01 -6.77 -10.57
C MET A 87 -3.69 -5.96 -11.67
N GLU A 88 -3.08 -4.86 -12.14
CA GLU A 88 -3.59 -4.09 -13.29
C GLU A 88 -3.61 -4.94 -14.56
N THR A 89 -2.55 -5.70 -14.81
CA THR A 89 -2.47 -6.61 -15.96
C THR A 89 -3.55 -7.69 -15.90
N LEU A 90 -3.79 -8.25 -14.70
CA LEU A 90 -4.87 -9.21 -14.48
C LEU A 90 -6.26 -8.58 -14.73
N ARG A 91 -6.51 -7.39 -14.20
CA ARG A 91 -7.77 -6.66 -14.42
C ARG A 91 -7.99 -6.36 -15.90
N ASN A 92 -6.95 -5.92 -16.61
CA ASN A 92 -7.04 -5.60 -18.02
C ASN A 92 -7.31 -6.84 -18.89
N SER A 93 -6.87 -8.03 -18.44
CA SER A 93 -7.07 -9.30 -19.17
C SER A 93 -8.36 -10.03 -18.79
N LEU A 94 -8.78 -10.00 -17.53
CA LEU A 94 -9.93 -10.78 -17.02
C LEU A 94 -11.12 -9.92 -16.55
N GLY A 95 -11.02 -8.60 -16.66
CA GLY A 95 -12.13 -7.68 -16.45
C GLY A 95 -12.35 -7.22 -14.99
N SER A 96 -13.52 -6.61 -14.77
CA SER A 96 -13.86 -5.84 -13.57
C SER A 96 -13.99 -6.67 -12.28
N LEU A 97 -14.05 -8.00 -12.40
CA LEU A 97 -13.98 -8.88 -11.25
C LEU A 97 -12.72 -8.58 -10.41
N TYR A 98 -11.60 -8.30 -11.07
CA TYR A 98 -10.31 -7.98 -10.43
C TYR A 98 -10.04 -6.47 -10.31
N SER A 99 -11.09 -5.64 -10.29
CA SER A 99 -10.94 -4.20 -10.04
C SER A 99 -10.50 -3.90 -8.60
N PHE A 100 -9.58 -2.96 -8.48
CA PHE A 100 -9.10 -2.39 -7.22
C PHE A 100 -8.83 -0.89 -7.40
N ASN A 101 -8.97 -0.11 -6.33
CA ASN A 101 -8.60 1.32 -6.29
C ASN A 101 -8.49 1.80 -4.83
N SER A 102 -8.05 3.05 -4.62
CA SER A 102 -7.80 3.60 -3.29
C SER A 102 -9.04 3.85 -2.43
N THR A 103 -10.23 3.83 -3.02
CA THR A 103 -11.50 4.15 -2.32
C THR A 103 -12.42 2.95 -2.12
N GLY A 104 -12.22 1.88 -2.90
CA GLY A 104 -13.15 0.76 -3.00
C GLY A 104 -14.39 1.04 -3.85
N SER A 105 -14.44 2.19 -4.55
CA SER A 105 -15.58 2.58 -5.39
C SER A 105 -15.81 1.62 -6.56
N GLY A 106 -17.05 1.58 -7.07
CA GLY A 106 -17.42 0.74 -8.21
C GLY A 106 -17.23 -0.75 -7.93
N SER A 107 -17.54 -1.19 -6.71
CA SER A 107 -17.35 -2.58 -6.27
C SER A 107 -15.92 -3.06 -6.50
N SER A 108 -14.92 -2.29 -6.05
CA SER A 108 -13.50 -2.60 -6.22
C SER A 108 -12.85 -2.96 -4.88
N LEU A 109 -11.78 -3.76 -4.89
CA LEU A 109 -10.96 -3.95 -3.69
C LEU A 109 -10.32 -2.62 -3.29
N LYS A 110 -10.49 -2.20 -2.03
CA LYS A 110 -9.84 -1.00 -1.51
C LYS A 110 -8.37 -1.30 -1.21
N ILE A 111 -7.46 -0.66 -1.95
CA ILE A 111 -6.02 -0.66 -1.70
C ILE A 111 -5.54 0.78 -1.66
N GLU A 112 -5.22 1.26 -0.47
CA GLU A 112 -4.59 2.56 -0.26
C GLU A 112 -3.07 2.37 -0.24
N GLU A 113 -2.42 2.83 -1.29
CA GLU A 113 -0.96 2.79 -1.44
C GLU A 113 -0.31 4.00 -0.75
N GLU A 114 0.80 3.77 -0.06
CA GLU A 114 1.62 4.80 0.57
C GLU A 114 3.09 4.57 0.24
N TYR A 115 3.87 5.65 0.11
CA TYR A 115 5.29 5.52 -0.23
C TYR A 115 6.11 5.20 1.03
N GLY A 116 6.87 4.11 0.96
CA GLY A 116 7.80 3.72 2.02
C GLY A 116 8.30 2.30 1.83
N ASP A 117 9.29 1.89 2.62
CA ASP A 117 9.82 0.53 2.60
C ASP A 117 10.19 0.06 4.00
N LEU A 118 10.36 -1.27 4.15
CA LEU A 118 10.74 -1.89 5.41
C LEU A 118 12.17 -1.54 5.90
N GLY A 119 12.93 -0.77 5.11
CA GLY A 119 14.22 -0.22 5.47
C GLY A 119 15.36 -1.23 5.43
N SER A 120 16.50 -0.82 5.96
CA SER A 120 17.65 -1.70 6.18
C SER A 120 18.14 -1.59 7.63
N ASN A 121 18.88 -2.59 8.09
CA ASN A 121 19.55 -2.57 9.40
C ASN A 121 18.64 -2.28 10.61
N GLY A 122 17.36 -2.68 10.53
CA GLY A 122 16.40 -2.52 11.61
C GLY A 122 15.75 -1.13 11.70
N ASP A 123 15.76 -0.36 10.61
CA ASP A 123 14.94 0.85 10.50
C ASP A 123 13.45 0.51 10.64
N LEU A 124 12.76 1.29 11.48
CA LEU A 124 11.33 1.15 11.80
C LEU A 124 10.54 2.41 11.43
N GLY A 125 11.06 3.27 10.56
CA GLY A 125 10.34 4.46 10.09
C GLY A 125 8.95 4.15 9.50
N TRP A 126 8.79 2.99 8.86
CA TRP A 126 7.52 2.49 8.34
C TRP A 126 6.51 2.15 9.45
N GLU A 127 6.96 1.78 10.66
CA GLU A 127 6.06 1.45 11.79
C GLU A 127 5.23 2.67 12.18
N TYR A 128 5.86 3.86 12.19
CA TYR A 128 5.18 5.11 12.47
C TYR A 128 4.07 5.41 11.43
N GLN A 129 4.33 5.16 10.14
CA GLN A 129 3.33 5.35 9.08
C GLN A 129 2.12 4.44 9.27
N VAL A 130 2.37 3.18 9.66
CA VAL A 130 1.30 2.23 9.98
C VAL A 130 0.45 2.73 11.14
N ARG A 131 1.08 3.15 12.24
CA ARG A 131 0.35 3.65 13.42
C ARG A 131 -0.42 4.92 13.10
N ASP A 132 0.21 5.87 12.41
CA ASP A 132 -0.45 7.11 11.98
C ASP A 132 -1.71 6.81 11.16
N LYS A 133 -1.62 5.86 10.23
CA LYS A 133 -2.79 5.41 9.47
C LYS A 133 -3.86 4.77 10.35
N LEU A 134 -3.47 3.83 11.21
CA LEU A 134 -4.41 3.03 11.98
C LEU A 134 -5.09 3.83 13.11
N ASP A 135 -4.42 4.84 13.64
CA ASP A 135 -4.92 5.71 14.73
C ASP A 135 -5.83 6.86 14.22
N GLN A 136 -5.92 7.06 12.88
CA GLN A 136 -6.82 8.05 12.30
C GLN A 136 -8.28 7.79 12.67
N SER A 137 -8.99 8.84 13.08
CA SER A 137 -10.42 8.75 13.41
C SER A 137 -11.23 8.29 12.19
N GLY A 138 -12.04 7.25 12.36
CA GLY A 138 -12.84 6.67 11.29
C GLY A 138 -12.07 5.77 10.32
N ASN A 139 -10.79 5.47 10.59
CA ASN A 139 -10.04 4.49 9.81
C ASN A 139 -10.70 3.11 9.88
N ASN A 140 -10.80 2.44 8.73
CA ASN A 140 -11.38 1.10 8.58
C ASN A 140 -10.42 0.10 7.92
N THR A 141 -9.13 0.44 7.85
CA THR A 141 -8.08 -0.48 7.38
C THR A 141 -8.07 -1.73 8.24
N ASN A 142 -8.08 -2.90 7.61
CA ASN A 142 -8.04 -4.19 8.30
C ASN A 142 -6.99 -5.16 7.73
N VAL A 143 -6.25 -4.75 6.71
CA VAL A 143 -5.07 -5.45 6.21
C VAL A 143 -3.95 -4.44 6.01
N VAL A 144 -2.78 -4.70 6.58
CA VAL A 144 -1.58 -3.90 6.39
C VAL A 144 -0.49 -4.76 5.77
N MET A 145 0.14 -4.24 4.73
CA MET A 145 1.28 -4.86 4.07
C MET A 145 2.36 -3.81 3.83
N ILE A 146 3.62 -4.18 4.01
CA ILE A 146 4.76 -3.31 3.70
C ILE A 146 5.79 -4.15 2.95
N SER A 147 6.31 -3.65 1.84
CA SER A 147 7.34 -4.35 1.07
C SER A 147 8.75 -3.91 1.40
N TRP A 148 9.70 -4.81 1.22
CA TRP A 148 11.10 -4.44 1.02
C TRP A 148 11.30 -3.93 -0.42
N CYS A 149 12.20 -2.97 -0.57
CA CYS A 149 12.95 -2.77 -1.82
C CYS A 149 14.26 -3.56 -1.68
N GLY A 150 15.43 -2.92 -1.79
CA GLY A 150 16.72 -3.57 -1.60
C GLY A 150 17.06 -3.94 -0.15
N GLY A 151 16.44 -3.28 0.85
CA GLY A 151 16.90 -3.30 2.25
C GLY A 151 17.00 -4.66 2.96
N ALA A 152 16.35 -5.70 2.42
CA ALA A 152 16.50 -7.07 2.88
C ALA A 152 17.86 -7.69 2.50
N SER A 153 18.46 -7.27 1.38
CA SER A 153 19.66 -7.88 0.80
C SER A 153 20.90 -7.62 1.64
N GLU A 154 21.07 -6.39 2.14
CA GLU A 154 22.16 -5.99 3.03
C GLU A 154 21.81 -6.10 4.53
N ASN A 155 20.63 -6.62 4.87
CA ASN A 155 20.19 -6.65 6.27
C ASN A 155 20.97 -7.65 7.12
N THR A 156 20.84 -7.49 8.43
CA THR A 156 21.43 -8.39 9.42
C THR A 156 20.34 -9.19 10.13
N THR A 157 20.71 -10.28 10.78
CA THR A 157 19.80 -11.03 11.65
C THR A 157 19.16 -10.15 12.73
N SER A 158 19.91 -9.18 13.27
CA SER A 158 19.36 -8.24 14.25
C SER A 158 18.32 -7.29 13.62
N GLY A 159 18.57 -6.81 12.41
CA GLY A 159 17.63 -5.93 11.71
C GLY A 159 16.34 -6.65 11.29
N ILE A 160 16.45 -7.88 10.77
CA ILE A 160 15.27 -8.71 10.50
C ILE A 160 14.49 -9.00 11.78
N ASN A 161 15.16 -9.30 12.90
CA ASN A 161 14.48 -9.49 14.18
C ASN A 161 13.79 -8.21 14.68
N ALA A 162 14.35 -7.03 14.43
CA ALA A 162 13.69 -5.76 14.76
C ALA A 162 12.37 -5.60 13.97
N TYR A 163 12.40 -5.85 12.66
CA TYR A 163 11.20 -5.90 11.81
C TYR A 163 10.15 -6.88 12.35
N LEU A 164 10.55 -8.13 12.61
CA LEU A 164 9.62 -9.17 13.09
C LEU A 164 9.00 -8.83 14.44
N ASN A 165 9.79 -8.25 15.34
CA ASN A 165 9.31 -7.78 16.65
C ASN A 165 8.33 -6.61 16.53
N ALA A 166 8.62 -5.64 15.65
CA ALA A 166 7.73 -4.49 15.41
C ALA A 166 6.39 -4.95 14.81
N MET A 167 6.41 -5.82 13.79
CA MET A 167 5.18 -6.41 13.23
C MET A 167 4.35 -7.15 14.29
N ASN A 168 5.00 -7.94 15.14
CA ASN A 168 4.31 -8.65 16.23
C ASN A 168 3.79 -7.71 17.33
N GLN A 169 4.40 -6.54 17.51
CA GLN A 169 3.86 -5.53 18.42
C GLN A 169 2.65 -4.84 17.81
N LEU A 170 2.69 -4.50 16.51
CA LEU A 170 1.55 -3.95 15.77
C LEU A 170 0.34 -4.88 15.81
N GLU A 171 0.53 -6.20 15.65
CA GLU A 171 -0.57 -7.18 15.78
C GLU A 171 -1.23 -7.17 17.17
N LYS A 172 -0.46 -6.93 18.24
CA LYS A 172 -1.01 -6.83 19.61
C LYS A 172 -1.76 -5.52 19.82
N ASP A 173 -1.23 -4.45 19.26
CA ASP A 173 -1.79 -3.10 19.42
C ASP A 173 -3.06 -2.92 18.58
N TYR A 174 -3.13 -3.59 17.41
CA TYR A 174 -4.23 -3.52 16.45
C TYR A 174 -4.83 -4.91 16.17
N PRO A 175 -5.49 -5.56 17.15
CA PRO A 175 -5.93 -6.95 17.06
C PRO A 175 -7.01 -7.23 15.99
N ASN A 176 -7.61 -6.19 15.42
CA ASN A 176 -8.58 -6.29 14.33
C ASN A 176 -7.94 -6.10 12.94
N THR A 177 -6.63 -5.89 12.88
CA THR A 177 -5.88 -5.70 11.63
C THR A 177 -5.01 -6.92 11.37
N THR A 178 -5.08 -7.45 10.15
CA THR A 178 -4.16 -8.50 9.69
C THR A 178 -2.89 -7.86 9.14
N PHE A 179 -1.74 -8.26 9.67
CA PHE A 179 -0.43 -7.81 9.18
C PHE A 179 0.20 -8.88 8.29
N VAL A 180 0.48 -8.50 7.04
CA VAL A 180 1.10 -9.38 6.05
C VAL A 180 2.62 -9.22 6.12
N TYR A 181 3.31 -10.28 6.51
CA TYR A 181 4.76 -10.36 6.47
C TYR A 181 5.24 -10.56 5.03
N MET A 182 6.46 -10.14 4.70
CA MET A 182 6.96 -10.21 3.33
C MET A 182 8.45 -10.53 3.29
N THR A 183 8.88 -11.38 2.35
CA THR A 183 10.31 -11.56 2.02
C THR A 183 10.78 -10.48 1.04
N GLY A 184 12.09 -10.24 0.97
CA GLY A 184 12.68 -9.41 -0.08
C GLY A 184 12.63 -10.07 -1.46
N HIS A 185 12.89 -9.29 -2.51
CA HIS A 185 13.10 -9.81 -3.88
C HIS A 185 14.47 -10.51 -3.99
N LEU A 186 14.69 -11.32 -5.01
CA LEU A 186 15.98 -11.95 -5.35
C LEU A 186 17.02 -10.92 -5.78
N ASP A 187 18.30 -11.18 -5.47
CA ASP A 187 19.42 -10.27 -5.74
C ASP A 187 20.59 -10.93 -6.47
N GLY A 188 20.41 -12.15 -6.98
CA GLY A 188 21.45 -12.90 -7.68
C GLY A 188 22.56 -13.47 -6.77
N THR A 189 22.48 -13.32 -5.45
CA THR A 189 23.49 -13.89 -4.52
C THR A 189 23.29 -15.38 -4.24
N GLY A 190 22.15 -15.94 -4.64
CA GLY A 190 21.88 -17.38 -4.65
C GLY A 190 21.60 -17.98 -3.27
N VAL A 191 21.60 -19.32 -3.22
CA VAL A 191 21.23 -20.10 -2.02
C VAL A 191 22.11 -19.82 -0.79
N ASN A 192 23.36 -19.41 -1.00
CA ASN A 192 24.31 -19.07 0.07
C ASN A 192 24.38 -17.56 0.36
N GLY A 193 23.59 -16.76 -0.36
CA GLY A 193 23.54 -15.32 -0.24
C GLY A 193 22.98 -14.83 1.10
N ASN A 194 23.36 -13.62 1.49
CA ASN A 194 22.87 -12.99 2.73
C ASN A 194 21.36 -12.81 2.69
N LEU A 195 20.83 -12.34 1.55
CA LEU A 195 19.40 -12.18 1.34
C LEU A 195 18.63 -13.48 1.58
N ASN A 196 19.08 -14.61 1.03
CA ASN A 196 18.38 -15.89 1.23
C ASN A 196 18.34 -16.28 2.71
N LYS A 197 19.42 -16.00 3.46
CA LYS A 197 19.44 -16.17 4.92
C LYS A 197 18.42 -15.26 5.60
N MET A 198 18.31 -13.99 5.22
CA MET A 198 17.34 -13.03 5.79
C MET A 198 15.89 -13.46 5.49
N ASN A 199 15.59 -13.82 4.24
CA ASN A 199 14.29 -14.35 3.84
C ASN A 199 13.94 -15.64 4.58
N THR A 200 14.92 -16.51 4.82
CA THR A 200 14.72 -17.73 5.61
C THR A 200 14.33 -17.43 7.06
N LEU A 201 14.89 -16.39 7.68
CA LEU A 201 14.48 -15.96 9.03
C LEU A 201 13.01 -15.51 9.04
N ILE A 202 12.59 -14.72 8.05
CA ILE A 202 11.21 -14.25 7.91
C ILE A 202 10.26 -15.44 7.70
N ARG A 203 10.58 -16.35 6.78
CA ARG A 203 9.81 -17.59 6.52
C ARG A 203 9.65 -18.43 7.77
N ASN A 204 10.74 -18.67 8.50
CA ASN A 204 10.72 -19.46 9.73
C ASN A 204 9.83 -18.82 10.79
N TYR A 205 9.94 -17.50 10.96
CA TYR A 205 9.12 -16.74 11.90
C TYR A 205 7.64 -16.83 11.54
N ALA A 206 7.28 -16.60 10.28
CA ALA A 206 5.90 -16.64 9.82
C ALA A 206 5.28 -18.03 10.00
N ASN A 207 6.00 -19.09 9.63
CA ASN A 207 5.53 -20.46 9.80
C ASN A 207 5.36 -20.83 11.28
N THR A 208 6.37 -20.55 12.11
CA THR A 208 6.35 -20.88 13.54
C THR A 208 5.22 -20.15 14.28
N ASN A 209 5.01 -18.88 13.96
CA ASN A 209 4.04 -18.03 14.64
C ASN A 209 2.70 -17.93 13.90
N LYS A 210 2.49 -18.76 12.88
CA LYS A 210 1.24 -18.87 12.11
C LYS A 210 0.80 -17.52 11.52
N LYS A 211 1.73 -16.81 10.88
CA LYS A 211 1.49 -15.50 10.27
C LYS A 211 0.98 -15.62 8.82
N VAL A 212 0.53 -14.50 8.28
CA VAL A 212 0.33 -14.34 6.84
C VAL A 212 1.65 -13.89 6.23
N LEU A 213 2.15 -14.60 5.22
CA LEU A 213 3.40 -14.30 4.53
C LEU A 213 3.17 -14.21 3.02
N PHE A 214 3.58 -13.10 2.43
CA PHE A 214 3.73 -12.94 0.99
C PHE A 214 5.20 -13.14 0.60
N ASP A 215 5.53 -14.28 -0.01
CA ASP A 215 6.90 -14.71 -0.23
C ASP A 215 7.42 -14.30 -1.62
N PHE A 216 7.86 -13.05 -1.70
CA PHE A 216 8.38 -12.43 -2.92
C PHE A 216 9.54 -13.19 -3.55
N ALA A 217 10.56 -13.52 -2.75
CA ALA A 217 11.71 -14.27 -3.22
C ALA A 217 11.33 -15.68 -3.71
N ASP A 218 10.33 -16.33 -3.08
CA ASP A 218 9.90 -17.64 -3.54
C ASP A 218 9.17 -17.54 -4.89
N ILE A 219 8.27 -16.57 -5.08
CA ILE A 219 7.60 -16.34 -6.37
C ILE A 219 8.64 -16.13 -7.50
N GLU A 220 9.70 -15.38 -7.24
CA GLU A 220 10.77 -15.11 -8.22
C GLU A 220 11.78 -16.26 -8.40
N SER A 221 11.73 -17.27 -7.53
CA SER A 221 12.66 -18.41 -7.58
C SER A 221 12.19 -19.54 -8.47
N TYR A 222 10.96 -19.48 -9.00
CA TYR A 222 10.37 -20.54 -9.80
C TYR A 222 9.75 -20.01 -11.09
N ASP A 223 9.94 -20.75 -12.19
CA ASP A 223 9.09 -20.55 -13.35
C ASP A 223 7.67 -21.12 -13.10
N PRO A 224 6.66 -20.76 -13.90
CA PRO A 224 5.30 -21.30 -13.75
C PRO A 224 5.18 -22.82 -13.99
N SER A 225 6.22 -23.47 -14.54
CA SER A 225 6.29 -24.93 -14.71
C SER A 225 6.88 -25.64 -13.48
N GLY A 226 7.36 -24.88 -12.48
CA GLY A 226 7.92 -25.39 -11.22
C GLY A 226 9.44 -25.59 -11.23
N SER A 227 10.15 -25.15 -12.26
CA SER A 227 11.62 -25.20 -12.28
C SER A 227 12.19 -24.17 -11.30
N TYR A 228 13.17 -24.57 -10.49
CA TYR A 228 13.79 -23.72 -9.46
C TYR A 228 15.07 -23.04 -9.96
N PHE A 229 15.24 -21.75 -9.63
CA PHE A 229 16.32 -20.89 -10.16
C PHE A 229 17.18 -20.19 -9.11
N LEU A 230 16.81 -20.16 -7.82
CA LEU A 230 17.69 -19.55 -6.80
C LEU A 230 19.05 -20.28 -6.67
N ASN A 231 19.07 -21.60 -6.92
CA ASN A 231 20.31 -22.38 -6.99
C ASN A 231 21.19 -22.05 -8.21
N LYS A 232 20.65 -21.32 -9.18
CA LYS A 232 21.37 -20.79 -10.35
C LYS A 232 21.68 -19.30 -10.23
N ASN A 233 21.57 -18.76 -9.02
CA ASN A 233 21.82 -17.35 -8.71
C ASN A 233 20.87 -16.41 -9.46
N ALA A 234 19.58 -16.76 -9.49
CA ALA A 234 18.60 -15.88 -10.09
C ALA A 234 18.47 -14.53 -9.36
N ASP A 235 18.28 -13.45 -10.10
CA ASP A 235 17.97 -12.11 -9.59
C ASP A 235 16.50 -11.71 -9.82
N ASP A 236 16.12 -10.53 -9.35
CA ASP A 236 14.80 -9.92 -9.51
C ASP A 236 14.44 -9.64 -10.98
N GLY A 237 15.44 -9.49 -11.84
CA GLY A 237 15.32 -9.45 -13.29
C GLY A 237 15.05 -10.81 -13.94
N ALA A 238 14.86 -11.89 -13.17
CA ALA A 238 14.75 -13.27 -13.66
C ALA A 238 16.02 -13.78 -14.38
N ASN A 239 17.14 -13.08 -14.29
CA ASN A 239 18.40 -13.51 -14.89
C ASN A 239 19.07 -14.55 -14.01
N TYR A 240 19.66 -15.58 -14.61
CA TYR A 240 20.47 -16.58 -13.93
C TYR A 240 21.73 -16.89 -14.76
N SER A 241 22.67 -17.68 -14.22
CA SER A 241 23.98 -17.99 -14.88
C SER A 241 23.89 -18.61 -16.29
N GLY A 242 22.70 -18.98 -16.75
CA GLY A 242 22.47 -19.57 -18.08
C GLY A 242 21.49 -18.83 -18.98
N GLY A 243 20.91 -17.72 -18.54
CA GLY A 243 19.90 -17.00 -19.33
C GLY A 243 18.91 -16.22 -18.47
N ASN A 244 17.66 -16.13 -18.96
CA ASN A 244 16.57 -15.42 -18.29
C ASN A 244 15.35 -16.33 -18.28
N TRP A 245 15.00 -16.85 -17.11
CA TRP A 245 13.99 -17.91 -17.02
C TRP A 245 12.60 -17.43 -17.41
N ALA A 246 12.30 -16.15 -17.21
CA ALA A 246 11.00 -15.60 -17.54
C ALA A 246 10.83 -15.44 -19.06
N SER A 247 11.87 -14.95 -19.73
CA SER A 247 11.92 -14.87 -21.20
C SER A 247 11.83 -16.26 -21.82
N GLU A 248 12.65 -17.21 -21.35
CA GLU A 248 12.65 -18.60 -21.81
C GLU A 248 11.28 -19.26 -21.63
N TRP A 249 10.63 -19.04 -20.48
CA TRP A 249 9.31 -19.61 -20.23
C TRP A 249 8.26 -19.00 -21.16
N CYS A 250 8.29 -17.68 -21.38
CA CYS A 250 7.34 -17.01 -22.25
C CYS A 250 7.51 -17.34 -23.74
N GLU A 251 8.75 -17.55 -24.21
CA GLU A 251 9.01 -18.05 -25.56
C GLU A 251 8.35 -19.43 -25.77
N ASN A 252 8.52 -20.33 -24.79
CA ASN A 252 7.95 -21.68 -24.82
C ASN A 252 6.44 -21.73 -24.54
N ASN A 253 5.85 -20.65 -24.02
CA ASN A 253 4.43 -20.54 -23.68
C ASN A 253 3.80 -19.33 -24.36
N SER A 254 4.15 -19.12 -25.63
CA SER A 254 3.68 -17.99 -26.44
C SER A 254 2.15 -17.84 -26.39
N GLY A 255 1.68 -16.65 -26.03
CA GLY A 255 0.25 -16.34 -25.90
C GLY A 255 -0.37 -16.66 -24.53
N ASN A 256 0.39 -17.20 -23.59
CA ASN A 256 -0.09 -17.36 -22.22
C ASN A 256 -0.32 -15.99 -21.56
N SER A 257 -1.45 -15.81 -20.88
CA SER A 257 -1.82 -14.56 -20.22
C SER A 257 -0.82 -14.10 -19.14
N LEU A 258 -0.01 -15.01 -18.59
CA LEU A 258 1.09 -14.68 -17.67
C LEU A 258 2.22 -13.88 -18.34
N CYS A 259 2.38 -13.97 -19.66
CA CYS A 259 3.39 -13.26 -20.44
C CYS A 259 2.91 -11.89 -20.94
N SER A 260 1.76 -11.41 -20.45
CA SER A 260 1.24 -10.09 -20.83
C SER A 260 2.21 -8.99 -20.37
N SER A 261 2.56 -8.08 -21.28
CA SER A 261 3.47 -6.98 -21.01
C SER A 261 2.91 -6.02 -19.96
N CYS A 262 3.77 -5.54 -19.07
CA CYS A 262 3.48 -4.43 -18.15
C CYS A 262 4.77 -3.69 -17.79
N GLU A 263 4.66 -2.46 -17.27
CA GLU A 263 5.80 -1.81 -16.62
C GLU A 263 6.06 -2.54 -15.28
N CYS A 264 7.05 -3.43 -15.28
CA CYS A 264 7.47 -4.17 -14.10
C CYS A 264 8.81 -3.61 -13.60
N ALA A 265 8.78 -2.92 -12.46
CA ALA A 265 9.96 -2.23 -11.94
C ALA A 265 11.10 -3.22 -11.65
N HIS A 266 12.26 -3.04 -12.28
CA HIS A 266 13.47 -3.87 -12.11
C HIS A 266 13.30 -5.36 -12.47
N SER A 267 12.20 -5.74 -13.12
CA SER A 267 11.84 -7.15 -13.28
C SER A 267 11.15 -7.41 -14.62
N GLU A 268 10.92 -8.69 -14.92
CA GLU A 268 10.21 -9.13 -16.12
C GLU A 268 8.70 -9.07 -15.92
N PRO A 269 7.90 -8.77 -16.97
CA PRO A 269 6.44 -8.72 -16.87
C PRO A 269 5.82 -10.01 -16.26
N LEU A 270 6.43 -11.16 -16.51
CA LEU A 270 5.99 -12.44 -15.95
C LEU A 270 6.00 -12.43 -14.42
N ASN A 271 7.03 -11.87 -13.79
CA ASN A 271 7.11 -11.76 -12.33
C ASN A 271 5.98 -10.91 -11.75
N CYS A 272 5.73 -9.74 -12.35
CA CYS A 272 4.59 -8.90 -11.96
C CYS A 272 3.27 -9.67 -12.08
N ASN A 273 3.02 -10.34 -13.21
CA ASN A 273 1.81 -11.12 -13.42
C ASN A 273 1.61 -12.22 -12.36
N LEU A 274 2.68 -12.94 -12.01
CA LEU A 274 2.64 -13.95 -10.94
C LEU A 274 2.30 -13.32 -9.59
N LYS A 275 2.95 -12.21 -9.24
CA LYS A 275 2.76 -11.49 -7.98
C LYS A 275 1.35 -10.92 -7.85
N GLY A 276 0.80 -10.32 -8.91
CA GLY A 276 -0.56 -9.79 -8.90
C GLY A 276 -1.62 -10.89 -8.71
N ARG A 277 -1.45 -12.05 -9.36
CA ARG A 277 -2.34 -13.20 -9.17
C ARG A 277 -2.20 -13.81 -7.78
N ALA A 278 -0.98 -13.92 -7.28
CA ALA A 278 -0.69 -14.37 -5.92
C ALA A 278 -1.31 -13.43 -4.86
N PHE A 279 -1.36 -12.13 -5.12
CA PHE A 279 -2.07 -11.20 -4.24
C PHE A 279 -3.56 -11.47 -4.20
N TRP A 280 -4.22 -11.71 -5.34
CA TRP A 280 -5.64 -12.08 -5.35
C TRP A 280 -5.91 -13.42 -4.66
N TRP A 281 -4.98 -14.38 -4.77
CA TRP A 281 -5.04 -15.60 -3.98
C TRP A 281 -4.98 -15.30 -2.48
N MET A 282 -4.04 -14.45 -2.04
CA MET A 282 -3.94 -14.00 -0.65
C MET A 282 -5.25 -13.34 -0.19
N ALA A 283 -5.78 -12.40 -0.99
CA ALA A 283 -7.00 -11.69 -0.69
C ALA A 283 -8.18 -12.65 -0.52
N ALA A 284 -8.32 -13.66 -1.38
CA ALA A 284 -9.33 -14.70 -1.22
C ALA A 284 -9.14 -15.52 0.06
N ARG A 285 -7.90 -15.88 0.43
CA ARG A 285 -7.60 -16.57 1.69
C ARG A 285 -8.00 -15.72 2.90
N LEU A 286 -7.70 -14.42 2.87
CA LEU A 286 -8.10 -13.45 3.90
C LEU A 286 -9.60 -13.16 3.91
N ALA A 287 -10.30 -13.43 2.81
CA ALA A 287 -11.76 -13.39 2.76
C ALA A 287 -12.43 -14.67 3.31
N GLY A 288 -11.65 -15.66 3.76
CA GLY A 288 -12.16 -16.90 4.35
C GLY A 288 -12.08 -18.12 3.42
N TRP A 289 -11.44 -18.02 2.25
CA TRP A 289 -11.19 -19.19 1.43
C TRP A 289 -10.16 -20.10 2.11
N ASN A 290 -10.48 -21.40 2.18
CA ASN A 290 -9.60 -22.40 2.78
C ASN A 290 -8.34 -22.71 1.93
N GLY A 291 -8.29 -22.28 0.66
CA GLY A 291 -7.17 -22.49 -0.25
C GLY A 291 -7.22 -23.80 -1.01
N THR A 292 -8.34 -24.54 -0.98
CA THR A 292 -8.57 -25.69 -1.86
C THR A 292 -9.63 -25.36 -2.90
N SER A 293 -9.39 -25.77 -4.14
CA SER A 293 -10.38 -25.73 -5.22
C SER A 293 -11.39 -26.86 -5.00
N SER A 294 -12.36 -26.68 -4.11
CA SER A 294 -13.54 -27.54 -4.08
C SER A 294 -14.71 -26.82 -4.77
N PRO A 295 -15.42 -27.46 -5.70
CA PRO A 295 -16.66 -26.93 -6.25
C PRO A 295 -17.78 -27.21 -5.24
N THR A 296 -17.81 -26.52 -4.10
CA THR A 296 -19.01 -26.54 -3.26
C THR A 296 -19.08 -25.29 -2.39
N PRO A 297 -20.10 -24.43 -2.56
CA PRO A 297 -20.39 -23.37 -1.60
C PRO A 297 -20.74 -23.98 -0.23
N PRO A 298 -20.51 -23.27 0.89
CA PRO A 298 -21.18 -23.60 2.14
C PRO A 298 -22.70 -23.54 1.92
N SER A 299 -23.40 -24.62 2.24
CA SER A 299 -24.85 -24.73 2.14
C SER A 299 -25.54 -23.75 3.09
N THR A 300 -26.14 -22.70 2.53
CA THR A 300 -27.16 -21.89 3.20
C THR A 300 -28.51 -22.63 3.12
N PRO A 301 -29.32 -22.72 4.20
CA PRO A 301 -30.68 -23.27 4.11
C PRO A 301 -31.61 -22.35 3.29
N PRO A 302 -32.58 -22.88 2.53
CA PRO A 302 -33.44 -22.09 1.66
C PRO A 302 -34.66 -21.51 2.40
N ALA A 303 -34.97 -20.24 2.14
CA ALA A 303 -36.29 -19.59 2.13
C ALA A 303 -36.08 -18.06 2.05
N GLU A 304 -36.80 -17.24 1.30
CA GLU A 304 -38.04 -17.38 0.52
C GLU A 304 -38.02 -16.27 -0.56
N ASP A 305 -38.60 -16.53 -1.73
CA ASP A 305 -38.77 -15.54 -2.81
C ASP A 305 -39.60 -14.32 -2.35
N PRO A 306 -39.21 -13.09 -2.72
CA PRO A 306 -40.17 -12.02 -2.96
C PRO A 306 -40.43 -11.85 -4.47
N PRO A 307 -41.65 -11.46 -4.86
CA PRO A 307 -42.11 -11.53 -6.23
C PRO A 307 -41.54 -10.41 -7.12
N SER A 308 -41.25 -10.80 -8.37
CA SER A 308 -41.34 -10.07 -9.65
C SER A 308 -41.11 -8.54 -9.68
N THR A 309 -40.09 -8.17 -10.46
CA THR A 309 -39.86 -6.92 -11.24
C THR A 309 -41.10 -6.12 -11.63
N PRO A 310 -41.04 -4.76 -11.78
CA PRO A 310 -40.17 -4.07 -12.78
C PRO A 310 -39.78 -2.60 -12.42
N PRO A 311 -39.23 -1.76 -13.33
CA PRO A 311 -38.44 -2.00 -14.55
C PRO A 311 -37.02 -1.40 -14.45
N ASP A 312 -36.21 -1.65 -15.49
CA ASP A 312 -34.90 -1.07 -15.78
C ASP A 312 -34.71 0.37 -15.26
N GLU A 313 -33.86 0.56 -14.27
CA GLU A 313 -33.12 1.82 -14.11
C GLU A 313 -31.85 1.68 -14.94
N GLU A 314 -31.79 2.42 -16.05
CA GLU A 314 -30.57 2.67 -16.80
C GLU A 314 -29.44 3.04 -15.82
N GLU A 315 -28.39 2.23 -15.77
CA GLU A 315 -27.14 2.57 -15.11
C GLU A 315 -26.63 3.90 -15.67
N THR A 316 -26.78 4.97 -14.89
CA THR A 316 -26.00 6.18 -15.14
C THR A 316 -24.55 5.88 -14.73
N PRO A 317 -23.55 6.12 -15.60
CA PRO A 317 -22.15 5.88 -15.26
C PRO A 317 -21.74 6.78 -14.08
N ASP A 318 -21.04 6.22 -13.09
CA ASP A 318 -20.34 6.99 -12.06
C ASP A 318 -19.21 7.80 -12.71
N THR A 319 -19.53 9.02 -13.13
CA THR A 319 -18.62 9.98 -13.78
C THR A 319 -17.94 10.91 -12.76
N THR A 320 -17.53 10.41 -11.59
CA THR A 320 -16.78 11.26 -10.64
C THR A 320 -15.38 11.57 -11.18
N LEU A 321 -15.25 12.71 -11.86
CA LEU A 321 -14.01 13.23 -12.42
C LEU A 321 -12.90 13.32 -11.35
N SER A 322 -11.66 12.98 -11.70
CA SER A 322 -10.50 13.14 -10.82
C SER A 322 -10.28 14.61 -10.43
N VAL A 323 -9.56 14.87 -9.32
CA VAL A 323 -9.24 16.25 -8.87
C VAL A 323 -8.55 17.07 -9.97
N VAL A 324 -7.67 16.43 -10.75
CA VAL A 324 -6.99 17.04 -11.89
C VAL A 324 -7.98 17.40 -12.99
N GLU A 325 -8.90 16.50 -13.35
CA GLU A 325 -9.93 16.76 -14.37
C GLU A 325 -10.91 17.84 -13.93
N GLN A 326 -11.37 17.80 -12.68
CA GLN A 326 -12.21 18.84 -12.10
C GLN A 326 -11.50 20.21 -12.16
N GLU A 327 -10.26 20.29 -11.71
CA GLU A 327 -9.52 21.56 -11.74
C GLU A 327 -9.17 21.99 -13.17
N ARG A 328 -8.98 21.05 -14.11
CA ARG A 328 -8.78 21.36 -15.53
C ARG A 328 -10.01 22.03 -16.13
N LEU A 329 -11.22 21.55 -15.80
CA LEU A 329 -12.48 22.16 -16.24
C LEU A 329 -12.73 23.54 -15.63
N LEU A 330 -12.16 23.81 -14.45
CA LEU A 330 -12.35 25.06 -13.72
C LEU A 330 -11.32 26.14 -14.09
N VAL A 331 -10.30 25.82 -14.88
CA VAL A 331 -9.36 26.80 -15.44
C VAL A 331 -10.00 27.48 -16.66
N SER A 332 -10.46 28.71 -16.49
CA SER A 332 -11.11 29.48 -17.56
C SER A 332 -10.14 30.26 -18.44
N TRP A 333 -8.96 30.64 -17.90
CA TRP A 333 -7.87 31.27 -18.64
C TRP A 333 -6.55 31.12 -17.87
N VAL A 334 -5.41 31.24 -18.56
CA VAL A 334 -4.08 31.12 -17.96
C VAL A 334 -3.40 32.49 -17.84
N ASP A 335 -3.07 32.89 -16.61
CA ASP A 335 -2.28 34.07 -16.28
C ASP A 335 -0.79 33.71 -16.29
N THR A 336 -0.12 34.02 -17.41
CA THR A 336 1.30 33.72 -17.61
C THR A 336 2.21 34.48 -16.65
N ALA A 337 1.82 35.70 -16.23
CA ALA A 337 2.60 36.49 -15.27
C ALA A 337 2.51 35.88 -13.87
N LEU A 338 1.32 35.44 -13.45
CA LEU A 338 1.13 34.72 -12.20
C LEU A 338 1.87 33.38 -12.19
N ALA A 339 1.73 32.58 -13.25
CA ALA A 339 2.39 31.28 -13.37
C ALA A 339 3.93 31.41 -13.39
N THR A 340 4.44 32.47 -14.02
CA THR A 340 5.88 32.80 -13.98
C THR A 340 6.34 33.19 -12.59
N ARG A 341 5.57 34.04 -11.89
CA ARG A 341 5.89 34.49 -10.52
C ARG A 341 5.87 33.34 -9.51
N LEU A 342 5.00 32.35 -9.71
CA LEU A 342 4.87 31.17 -8.86
C LEU A 342 5.69 29.98 -9.35
N SER A 343 6.46 30.14 -10.43
CA SER A 343 7.30 29.11 -11.01
C SER A 343 8.17 28.43 -9.95
N GLY A 344 8.10 27.11 -9.89
CA GLY A 344 8.90 26.31 -9.00
C GLY A 344 8.42 26.28 -7.55
N ARG A 345 7.26 26.86 -7.22
CA ARG A 345 6.69 26.84 -5.87
C ARG A 345 5.79 25.62 -5.68
N ILE A 346 5.73 25.16 -4.43
CA ILE A 346 4.66 24.31 -3.92
C ILE A 346 3.56 25.22 -3.36
N LEU A 347 2.33 25.00 -3.78
CA LEU A 347 1.14 25.76 -3.42
C LEU A 347 0.17 24.87 -2.64
N LEU A 348 -0.50 25.43 -1.64
CA LEU A 348 -1.50 24.74 -0.82
C LEU A 348 -2.86 25.43 -1.00
N GLN A 349 -3.88 24.70 -1.40
CA GLN A 349 -5.25 25.23 -1.49
C GLN A 349 -5.81 25.46 -0.09
N ILE A 350 -6.10 26.71 0.26
CA ILE A 350 -6.56 27.07 1.61
C ILE A 350 -8.10 27.13 1.75
N GLU A 351 -8.83 27.00 0.64
CA GLU A 351 -10.29 27.18 0.58
C GLU A 351 -11.04 25.87 0.29
N LYS A 352 -10.35 24.72 0.38
CA LYS A 352 -10.90 23.38 0.10
C LYS A 352 -10.29 22.34 1.06
N ASN A 353 -9.72 21.25 0.55
CA ASN A 353 -9.25 20.13 1.36
C ASN A 353 -7.75 20.20 1.68
N GLY A 354 -7.07 21.32 1.38
CA GLY A 354 -5.63 21.43 1.59
C GLY A 354 -4.78 20.85 0.46
N GLU A 355 -5.36 20.65 -0.73
CA GLU A 355 -4.68 20.07 -1.87
C GLU A 355 -3.35 20.78 -2.20
N ALA A 356 -2.30 19.99 -2.41
CA ALA A 356 -0.98 20.48 -2.75
C ALA A 356 -0.74 20.47 -4.27
N TRP A 357 -0.08 21.51 -4.78
CA TRP A 357 0.23 21.67 -6.19
C TRP A 357 1.67 22.14 -6.37
N TYR A 358 2.36 21.67 -7.41
CA TYR A 358 3.70 22.13 -7.77
C TYR A 358 3.69 22.82 -9.13
N ILE A 359 4.27 24.02 -9.21
CA ILE A 359 4.39 24.75 -10.48
C ILE A 359 5.71 24.37 -11.14
N TYR A 360 5.68 23.58 -12.21
CA TYR A 360 6.92 23.14 -12.83
C TYR A 360 7.62 24.29 -13.59
N PRO A 361 8.91 24.56 -13.34
CA PRO A 361 9.58 25.70 -13.95
C PRO A 361 9.67 25.71 -15.48
N LYS A 362 9.53 24.56 -16.16
CA LYS A 362 9.71 24.48 -17.62
C LYS A 362 8.47 24.92 -18.39
N ASP A 363 7.29 24.45 -17.98
CA ASP A 363 6.02 24.69 -18.69
C ASP A 363 5.08 25.64 -17.95
N LYS A 364 5.43 26.02 -16.70
CA LYS A 364 4.64 26.88 -15.82
C LYS A 364 3.25 26.33 -15.50
N LYS A 365 3.03 25.02 -15.67
CA LYS A 365 1.78 24.36 -15.31
C LYS A 365 1.81 23.91 -13.85
N LYS A 366 0.64 23.82 -13.25
CA LYS A 366 0.43 23.24 -11.94
C LYS A 366 0.22 21.72 -12.06
N TYR A 367 0.95 21.00 -11.23
CA TYR A 367 0.92 19.56 -11.11
C TYR A 367 0.38 19.19 -9.75
N TYR A 368 -0.55 18.26 -9.70
CA TYR A 368 -1.14 17.82 -8.46
C TYR A 368 -0.13 17.01 -7.63
N LEU A 369 -0.07 17.27 -6.33
CA LEU A 369 0.78 16.57 -5.36
C LEU A 369 -0.04 15.93 -4.23
N GLY A 370 -1.36 15.86 -4.37
CA GLY A 370 -2.25 15.54 -3.25
C GLY A 370 -2.16 14.10 -2.74
N ARG A 371 -1.72 13.15 -3.56
CA ARG A 371 -1.40 11.78 -3.14
C ARG A 371 0.10 11.50 -3.27
N PRO A 372 0.67 10.58 -2.47
CA PRO A 372 2.06 10.16 -2.61
C PRO A 372 2.42 9.72 -4.05
N SER A 373 1.51 9.00 -4.72
CA SER A 373 1.70 8.57 -6.12
C SER A 373 1.72 9.74 -7.11
N ASP A 374 0.89 10.78 -6.91
CA ASP A 374 0.92 11.99 -7.76
C ASP A 374 2.24 12.73 -7.58
N ALA A 375 2.68 12.92 -6.33
CA ALA A 375 3.95 13.55 -6.02
C ALA A 375 5.14 12.76 -6.56
N PHE A 376 5.11 11.42 -6.44
CA PHE A 376 6.11 10.54 -7.01
C PHE A 376 6.16 10.62 -8.54
N ASN A 377 5.01 10.59 -9.21
CA ASN A 377 4.93 10.73 -10.67
C ASN A 377 5.49 12.07 -11.14
N VAL A 378 5.23 13.15 -10.41
CA VAL A 378 5.83 14.47 -10.65
C VAL A 378 7.35 14.42 -10.49
N MET A 379 7.86 13.82 -9.42
CA MET A 379 9.30 13.66 -9.19
C MET A 379 9.96 12.82 -10.29
N ARG A 380 9.38 11.67 -10.65
CA ARG A 380 9.86 10.76 -11.70
C ARG A 380 9.86 11.44 -13.07
N ARG A 381 8.79 12.15 -13.43
CA ARG A 381 8.61 12.75 -14.77
C ARG A 381 9.37 14.05 -14.95
N LEU A 382 9.44 14.88 -13.90
CA LEU A 382 9.92 16.26 -13.98
C LEU A 382 11.26 16.46 -13.25
N GLY A 383 11.72 15.47 -12.50
CA GLY A 383 13.00 15.46 -11.81
C GLY A 383 14.16 15.59 -12.79
N LEU A 384 15.19 16.32 -12.37
CA LEU A 384 16.40 16.52 -13.14
C LEU A 384 17.53 15.72 -12.49
N GLY A 385 18.06 14.73 -13.19
CA GLY A 385 19.24 13.99 -12.73
C GLY A 385 20.45 14.93 -12.56
N ALA A 386 21.15 14.80 -11.44
CA ALA A 386 22.37 15.54 -11.15
C ALA A 386 23.37 14.64 -10.42
N THR A 387 24.67 14.92 -10.61
CA THR A 387 25.75 14.17 -9.95
C THR A 387 25.72 14.42 -8.44
N HIS A 388 26.19 13.44 -7.67
CA HIS A 388 26.29 13.56 -6.21
C HIS A 388 27.17 14.75 -5.84
N GLN A 389 28.27 14.94 -6.58
CA GLN A 389 29.18 16.06 -6.38
C GLN A 389 28.48 17.42 -6.62
N TYR A 390 27.64 17.54 -7.65
CA TYR A 390 26.91 18.78 -7.91
C TYR A 390 25.96 19.11 -6.74
N ILE A 391 25.20 18.12 -6.27
CA ILE A 391 24.24 18.29 -5.18
C ILE A 391 24.94 18.59 -3.85
N SER A 392 26.06 17.93 -3.55
CA SER A 392 26.77 18.05 -2.27
C SER A 392 27.63 19.32 -2.17
N SER A 393 28.23 19.77 -3.27
CA SER A 393 29.11 20.95 -3.28
C SER A 393 28.37 22.29 -3.21
N HIS A 394 27.08 22.33 -3.55
CA HIS A 394 26.29 23.56 -3.57
C HIS A 394 25.47 23.75 -2.29
N THR A 395 25.81 24.80 -1.54
CA THR A 395 24.96 25.31 -0.45
C THR A 395 23.88 26.26 -0.98
N ILE A 396 24.19 26.98 -2.06
CA ILE A 396 23.32 27.90 -2.78
C ILE A 396 23.35 27.49 -4.25
N PHE A 397 22.19 27.21 -4.83
CA PHE A 397 22.06 26.68 -6.18
C PHE A 397 21.87 27.80 -7.22
N PRO A 398 22.35 27.60 -8.46
CA PRO A 398 22.21 28.57 -9.53
C PRO A 398 20.76 28.67 -10.03
N ASP A 399 20.43 29.82 -10.65
CA ASP A 399 19.07 30.15 -11.11
C ASP A 399 18.48 29.11 -12.09
N SER A 400 19.33 28.40 -12.83
CA SER A 400 18.95 27.37 -13.80
C SER A 400 18.25 26.15 -13.20
N VAL A 401 18.41 25.90 -11.89
CA VAL A 401 17.80 24.76 -11.19
C VAL A 401 16.83 25.17 -10.09
N LEU A 402 16.60 26.47 -9.88
CA LEU A 402 15.67 26.93 -8.86
C LEU A 402 14.24 26.46 -9.15
N GLY A 403 13.61 25.97 -8.10
CA GLY A 403 12.27 25.41 -8.17
C GLY A 403 12.19 24.05 -8.83
N LYS A 404 13.31 23.44 -9.23
CA LYS A 404 13.35 22.07 -9.75
C LYS A 404 13.57 21.07 -8.62
N ILE A 405 13.26 19.82 -8.93
CA ILE A 405 13.60 18.65 -8.11
C ILE A 405 14.84 18.03 -8.74
N LEU A 406 15.94 17.93 -7.99
CA LEU A 406 17.15 17.24 -8.40
C LEU A 406 17.13 15.81 -7.87
N LEU A 407 17.49 14.85 -8.70
CA LEU A 407 17.64 13.45 -8.32
C LEU A 407 19.13 13.10 -8.35
N ASP A 408 19.67 12.57 -7.26
CA ASP A 408 21.04 12.07 -7.21
C ASP A 408 21.14 10.75 -7.99
N VAL A 409 21.73 10.80 -9.18
CA VAL A 409 21.81 9.63 -10.08
C VAL A 409 23.05 8.76 -9.83
N GLU A 410 23.92 9.15 -8.91
CA GLU A 410 25.17 8.44 -8.60
C GLU A 410 25.14 7.74 -7.23
N LYS A 411 24.03 7.89 -6.49
CA LYS A 411 23.78 7.27 -5.17
C LYS A 411 22.47 6.48 -5.19
N ASN A 412 21.58 6.72 -4.24
CA ASN A 412 20.37 5.92 -4.02
C ASN A 412 19.13 6.59 -4.63
N GLY A 413 19.30 7.56 -5.55
CA GLY A 413 18.18 8.28 -6.14
C GLY A 413 17.62 9.39 -5.23
N GLU A 414 18.39 9.89 -4.26
CA GLU A 414 17.95 10.91 -3.32
C GLU A 414 17.38 12.14 -4.03
N ALA A 415 16.15 12.53 -3.67
CA ALA A 415 15.48 13.68 -4.25
C ALA A 415 15.68 14.95 -3.41
N TYR A 416 15.93 16.07 -4.06
CA TYR A 416 16.10 17.37 -3.44
C TYR A 416 15.31 18.46 -4.16
N TYR A 417 14.41 19.13 -3.45
CA TYR A 417 13.72 20.32 -3.94
C TYR A 417 14.60 21.55 -3.73
N ILE A 418 14.91 22.27 -4.81
CA ILE A 418 15.71 23.50 -4.75
C ILE A 418 14.76 24.67 -4.56
N TYR A 419 14.63 25.15 -3.32
CA TYR A 419 13.62 26.16 -3.01
C TYR A 419 13.95 27.51 -3.68
N PRO A 420 13.09 28.07 -4.55
CA PRO A 420 13.44 29.22 -5.38
C PRO A 420 13.63 30.53 -4.61
N ILE A 421 13.19 30.60 -3.34
CA ILE A 421 13.29 31.82 -2.53
C ILE A 421 14.68 31.96 -1.88
N ASN A 422 15.18 30.91 -1.23
CA ASN A 422 16.47 30.95 -0.54
C ASN A 422 17.58 30.18 -1.26
N LYS A 423 17.27 29.57 -2.41
CA LYS A 423 18.20 28.85 -3.28
C LYS A 423 18.87 27.63 -2.61
N LYS A 424 18.32 27.14 -1.51
CA LYS A 424 18.83 25.95 -0.79
C LYS A 424 18.10 24.69 -1.24
N LYS A 425 18.80 23.56 -1.15
CA LYS A 425 18.19 22.24 -1.31
C LYS A 425 17.46 21.81 -0.05
N TYR A 426 16.35 21.11 -0.25
CA TYR A 426 15.56 20.47 0.80
C TYR A 426 15.35 19.02 0.42
N TYR A 427 15.69 18.11 1.34
CA TYR A 427 15.62 16.68 1.10
C TYR A 427 14.17 16.20 1.01
N LEU A 428 13.86 15.40 0.00
CA LEU A 428 12.53 14.84 -0.27
C LEU A 428 12.49 13.31 -0.09
N GLY A 429 13.56 12.69 0.40
CA GLY A 429 13.67 11.22 0.37
C GLY A 429 12.80 10.47 1.38
N ARG A 430 12.11 11.15 2.29
CA ARG A 430 11.10 10.54 3.18
C ARG A 430 9.79 11.33 3.14
N PRO A 431 8.62 10.68 3.28
CA PRO A 431 7.33 11.38 3.33
C PRO A 431 7.26 12.47 4.39
N GLN A 432 7.87 12.26 5.56
CA GLN A 432 7.93 13.29 6.61
C GLN A 432 8.73 14.53 6.18
N ASP A 433 9.82 14.36 5.42
CA ASP A 433 10.62 15.49 4.94
C ASP A 433 9.85 16.29 3.89
N ALA A 434 9.16 15.60 2.98
CA ALA A 434 8.27 16.22 2.00
C ALA A 434 7.11 16.96 2.69
N PHE A 435 6.49 16.37 3.71
CA PHE A 435 5.46 17.01 4.51
C PHE A 435 5.98 18.26 5.23
N ASN A 436 7.17 18.18 5.85
CA ASN A 436 7.81 19.32 6.49
C ASN A 436 8.07 20.46 5.50
N ILE A 437 8.50 20.13 4.28
CA ILE A 437 8.68 21.10 3.19
C ILE A 437 7.34 21.74 2.80
N MET A 438 6.29 20.96 2.61
CA MET A 438 4.96 21.48 2.29
C MET A 438 4.47 22.43 3.40
N ARG A 439 4.61 22.04 4.65
CA ARG A 439 4.18 22.84 5.81
C ARG A 439 5.00 24.13 5.98
N SER A 440 6.31 24.09 5.75
CA SER A 440 7.22 25.21 6.02
C SER A 440 7.46 26.15 4.83
N LEU A 441 7.45 25.60 3.61
CA LEU A 441 7.79 26.32 2.38
C LEU A 441 6.60 26.46 1.41
N GLY A 442 5.53 25.70 1.64
CA GLY A 442 4.30 25.78 0.86
C GLY A 442 3.68 27.16 0.95
N LEU A 443 3.16 27.63 -0.17
CA LEU A 443 2.48 28.92 -0.27
C LEU A 443 0.97 28.69 -0.33
N GLY A 444 0.23 29.22 0.65
CA GLY A 444 -1.23 29.23 0.57
C GLY A 444 -1.72 29.99 -0.68
N ILE A 445 -2.70 29.43 -1.38
CA ILE A 445 -3.31 30.04 -2.56
C ILE A 445 -4.83 29.86 -2.55
N THR A 446 -5.54 30.90 -2.99
CA THR A 446 -7.00 30.85 -3.19
C THR A 446 -7.36 30.09 -4.45
N ASN A 447 -8.55 29.51 -4.50
CA ASN A 447 -9.05 28.76 -5.67
C ASN A 447 -9.11 29.67 -6.91
N VAL A 448 -9.50 30.94 -6.73
CA VAL A 448 -9.54 31.94 -7.82
C VAL A 448 -8.17 32.14 -8.47
N ASN A 449 -7.09 32.20 -7.69
CA ASN A 449 -5.76 32.40 -8.24
C ASN A 449 -5.13 31.09 -8.73
N LEU A 450 -5.39 29.96 -8.08
CA LEU A 450 -4.94 28.66 -8.55
C LEU A 450 -5.51 28.32 -9.94
N ARG A 451 -6.78 28.67 -10.20
CA ARG A 451 -7.47 28.43 -11.48
C ARG A 451 -7.05 29.35 -12.61
N LYS A 452 -6.12 30.28 -12.36
CA LYS A 452 -5.41 31.04 -13.39
C LYS A 452 -4.11 30.37 -13.85
N ILE A 453 -3.81 29.17 -13.36
CA ILE A 453 -2.61 28.42 -13.71
C ILE A 453 -3.04 27.14 -14.42
N GLY A 454 -2.48 26.90 -15.61
CA GLY A 454 -2.78 25.71 -16.41
C GLY A 454 -2.51 24.42 -15.64
N VAL A 455 -3.41 23.45 -15.75
CA VAL A 455 -3.32 22.12 -15.10
C VAL A 455 -2.67 21.14 -16.05
N GLU A 456 -1.80 20.29 -15.50
CA GLU A 456 -1.26 19.12 -16.19
C GLU A 456 -1.65 17.82 -15.49
#